data_AF-P0DRJ5-F1
#
_entry.id   AF-P0DRJ5-F1
#
_cell.length_a   1.000
_cell.length_b   1.000
_cell.length_c   1.000
_cell.angle_alpha   90.00
_cell.angle_beta   90.00
_cell.angle_gamma   90.00
#
_symmetry.space_group_name_H-M   'P 1'
#
loop_
_entity.id
_entity.type
_entity.pdbx_description
1 polymer ?
#
loop_
_entity_poly.entity_id
_entity_poly.type
_entity_poly.pdbx_seq_one_letter_code
_entity_poly.pdbx_strand_id
1 'polypeptide(L)' 'ACLGFGEKCNPSNDKCCKSSSLVCSQKHKWCKYDL' A
#
# COMPACT_ATOMS: atom_id res chain seq x y z
N ALA A 1 -8.03 -1.03 10.51
CA ALA A 1 -8.29 -0.73 9.10
C ALA A 1 -6.97 -0.73 8.35
N CYS A 2 -6.94 -1.29 7.14
CA CYS A 2 -5.82 -1.23 6.22
C CYS A 2 -6.23 -0.40 4.99
N LEU A 3 -5.24 0.11 4.26
CA LEU A 3 -5.42 0.93 3.07
C LEU A 3 -5.64 0.04 1.83
N GLY A 4 -6.70 0.32 1.09
CA GLY A 4 -7.04 -0.34 -0.16
C GLY A 4 -6.18 0.12 -1.34
N PHE A 5 -6.41 -0.50 -2.50
CA PHE A 5 -5.68 -0.17 -3.72
C PHE A 5 -5.89 1.30 -4.12
N GLY A 6 -4.81 1.99 -4.50
CA GLY A 6 -4.85 3.40 -4.88
C GLY A 6 -4.85 4.38 -3.70
N GLU A 7 -5.06 3.90 -2.46
CA GLU A 7 -5.05 4.78 -1.30
C GLU A 7 -3.64 5.27 -0.96
N LYS A 8 -3.55 6.53 -0.53
CA LYS A 8 -2.30 7.15 -0.13
C LYS A 8 -1.71 6.43 1.08
N CYS A 9 -0.44 6.03 0.97
CA CYS A 9 0.27 5.28 1.99
C CYS A 9 1.63 5.92 2.30
N ASN A 10 2.22 5.53 3.43
CA ASN A 10 3.57 5.91 3.79
C ASN A 10 4.50 4.69 3.68
N PRO A 11 5.55 4.71 2.84
CA PRO A 11 6.46 3.57 2.69
C PRO A 11 7.23 3.25 3.98
N SER A 12 7.43 4.21 4.88
CA SER A 12 8.04 3.96 6.20
C SER A 12 7.06 3.31 7.21
N ASN A 13 5.77 3.32 6.92
CA ASN A 13 4.73 2.70 7.75
C ASN A 13 3.65 2.11 6.85
N ASP A 14 3.99 0.99 6.20
CA ASP A 14 3.10 0.31 5.27
C ASP A 14 1.84 -0.17 6.01
N LYS A 15 0.72 0.50 5.70
CA LYS A 15 -0.61 0.16 6.20
C LYS A 15 -1.51 -0.41 5.12
N CYS A 16 -0.95 -0.81 3.97
CA CYS A 16 -1.73 -1.38 2.87
C CYS A 16 -2.31 -2.75 3.27
N CYS A 17 -3.46 -3.11 2.69
CA CYS A 17 -4.10 -4.38 2.96
C CYS A 17 -3.28 -5.55 2.40
N LYS A 18 -2.39 -6.10 3.24
CA LYS A 18 -1.56 -7.27 2.90
C LYS A 18 -2.38 -8.51 2.56
N SER A 19 -3.59 -8.63 3.10
CA SER A 19 -4.55 -9.69 2.74
C SER A 19 -4.91 -9.69 1.25
N SER A 20 -4.78 -8.55 0.59
CA SER A 20 -5.00 -8.37 -0.85
C SER A 20 -3.69 -8.25 -1.63
N SER A 21 -2.56 -8.67 -1.04
CA SER A 21 -1.21 -8.51 -1.62
C SER A 21 -0.88 -7.06 -1.98
N LEU A 22 -1.39 -6.10 -1.20
CA LEU A 22 -1.10 -4.68 -1.40
C LEU A 22 0.13 -4.26 -0.59
N VAL A 23 1.01 -3.51 -1.25
CA VAL A 23 2.19 -2.88 -0.69
C VAL A 23 2.22 -1.40 -1.03
N CYS A 24 2.82 -0.62 -0.16
CA CYS A 24 2.98 0.81 -0.36
C CYS A 24 4.08 1.07 -1.38
N SER A 25 3.72 1.68 -2.51
CA SER A 25 4.69 2.12 -3.51
C SER A 25 5.63 3.17 -2.92
N GLN A 26 6.92 2.86 -2.80
CA GLN A 26 7.90 3.85 -2.30
C GLN A 26 8.00 5.09 -3.21
N LYS A 27 7.86 4.88 -4.52
CA LYS A 27 7.95 5.95 -5.53
C LYS A 27 6.73 6.85 -5.51
N HIS A 28 5.54 6.26 -5.52
CA HIS A 28 4.31 7.01 -5.73
C HIS A 28 3.49 7.24 -4.44
N LYS A 29 3.84 6.56 -3.35
CA LYS A 29 3.20 6.72 -2.02
C LYS A 29 1.71 6.39 -2.03
N TRP A 30 1.33 5.35 -2.77
CA TRP A 30 0.00 4.73 -2.73
C TRP A 30 0.09 3.21 -2.75
N CYS A 31 -0.93 2.55 -2.20
CA CYS A 31 -1.01 1.10 -2.11
C CYS A 31 -1.26 0.48 -3.48
N LYS A 32 -0.34 -0.37 -3.92
CA LYS A 32 -0.41 -1.10 -5.20
C LYS A 32 -0.26 -2.60 -4.94
N TYR A 33 -0.58 -3.44 -5.92
CA TYR A 33 -0.28 -4.86 -5.83
C TYR A 33 1.23 -5.10 -5.86
N ASP A 34 1.68 -6.04 -5.03
CA ASP A 34 2.99 -6.66 -5.10
C ASP A 34 2.93 -7.71 -6.22
N LEU A 35 3.43 -7.33 -7.39
CA LEU A 35 3.60 -8.19 -8.57
C LEU A 35 5.10 -8.37 -8.83
#